data_AF-A0AAW7XIR8-F1
#
_entry.id   AF-A0AAW7XIR8-F1
#
_cell.length_a   1.000
_cell.length_b   1.000
_cell.length_c   1.000
_cell.angle_alpha   90.00
_cell.angle_beta   90.00
_cell.angle_gamma   90.00
#
_symmetry.space_group_name_H-M   'P 1'
#
loop_
_entity.id
_entity.type
_entity.pdbx_description
1 polymer ?
#
loop_
_entity_poly.entity_id
_entity_poly.type
_entity_poly.pdbx_seq_one_letter_code
_entity_poly.pdbx_strand_id
1 'polypeptide(L)'
;MKNLKIKQKMLVLTAIPLLIAVVAIMAVSIYQIKASGEQEIQNLRFSMVEDKQAALKDSMDIVKSAVSPILKNYPQSPEALSQLKETLSAIRYGDEDGYIFAFTFDGETTVHPGQPQLVGQNMIDMQDSNGTKVIAELIKVARNGGGFVEYHWHKPSVDEELPKLSYATALHELGWMIGTGFYIDDIDSSINKLQSEVDNKVEKTVLLSLGIGLVILIVMITINLWVANRTMVRPILELSESARQMSLGKMDEEIKVNSSDEIGELADAISRMQKSLKVVFKKLRQKN
;
A
#
# COMPACT_ATOMS: atom_id res chain seq x y z
N MET A 1 -31.55 -20.61 -16.25
CA MET A 1 -31.36 -22.00 -15.76
C MET A 1 -32.29 -23.05 -16.39
N LYS A 2 -33.42 -22.71 -17.03
CA LYS A 2 -34.41 -23.72 -17.49
C LYS A 2 -33.86 -24.77 -18.48
N ASN A 3 -32.90 -24.42 -19.33
CA ASN A 3 -32.35 -25.34 -20.37
C ASN A 3 -31.02 -26.03 -20.00
N LEU A 4 -30.55 -25.89 -18.75
CA LEU A 4 -29.28 -26.50 -18.32
C LEU A 4 -29.47 -27.95 -17.85
N LYS A 5 -28.51 -28.81 -18.18
CA LYS A 5 -28.43 -30.17 -17.61
C LYS A 5 -28.22 -30.06 -16.09
N ILE A 6 -28.66 -31.07 -15.33
CA ILE A 6 -28.56 -31.09 -13.86
C ILE A 6 -27.12 -30.81 -13.38
N LYS A 7 -26.11 -31.42 -14.03
CA LYS A 7 -24.68 -31.19 -13.76
C LYS A 7 -24.28 -29.70 -13.88
N GLN A 8 -24.81 -29.00 -14.88
CA GLN A 8 -24.49 -27.58 -15.11
C GLN A 8 -25.19 -26.68 -14.08
N LYS A 9 -26.43 -27.01 -13.68
CA LYS A 9 -27.14 -26.26 -12.63
C LYS A 9 -26.40 -26.32 -11.30
N MET A 10 -25.90 -27.50 -10.92
CA MET A 10 -25.12 -27.69 -9.69
C MET A 10 -23.80 -26.93 -9.73
N LEU A 11 -23.07 -27.00 -10.85
CA LEU A 11 -21.82 -26.26 -11.01
C LEU A 11 -22.03 -24.75 -10.87
N VAL A 12 -23.08 -24.21 -11.47
CA VAL A 12 -23.40 -22.78 -11.36
C VAL A 12 -23.75 -22.40 -9.92
N LEU A 13 -24.52 -23.24 -9.22
CA LEU A 13 -24.95 -22.97 -7.84
C LEU A 13 -23.80 -23.00 -6.83
N THR A 14 -22.74 -23.78 -7.10
CA THR A 14 -21.58 -23.89 -6.20
C THR A 14 -20.42 -22.97 -6.60
N ALA A 15 -20.17 -22.80 -7.90
CA ALA A 15 -19.05 -21.98 -8.38
C ALA A 15 -19.29 -20.47 -8.20
N ILE A 16 -20.52 -19.98 -8.38
CA ILE A 16 -20.80 -18.54 -8.26
C ILE A 16 -20.55 -18.02 -6.84
N PRO A 17 -21.13 -18.62 -5.77
CA PRO A 17 -20.89 -18.15 -4.40
C PRO A 17 -19.41 -18.20 -4.02
N LEU A 18 -18.69 -19.23 -4.50
CA LEU A 18 -17.25 -19.35 -4.28
C LEU A 18 -16.47 -18.20 -4.93
N LEU A 19 -16.76 -17.90 -6.20
CA LEU A 19 -16.11 -16.78 -6.89
C LEU A 19 -16.39 -15.46 -6.19
N ILE A 20 -17.63 -15.23 -5.74
CA ILE A 20 -17.99 -14.05 -4.95
C ILE A 20 -17.18 -13.99 -3.65
N ALA A 21 -17.04 -15.11 -2.93
CA ALA A 21 -16.27 -15.18 -1.70
C ALA A 21 -14.78 -14.87 -1.94
N VAL A 22 -14.17 -15.43 -2.98
CA VAL A 22 -12.76 -15.16 -3.35
C VAL A 22 -12.56 -13.69 -3.68
N VAL A 23 -13.47 -13.10 -4.47
CA VAL A 23 -13.41 -11.66 -4.82
C VAL A 23 -13.60 -10.79 -3.58
N ALA A 24 -14.52 -11.13 -2.69
CA ALA A 24 -14.77 -10.38 -1.47
C ALA A 24 -13.56 -10.43 -0.52
N ILE A 25 -12.97 -11.61 -0.30
CA ILE A 25 -11.76 -11.77 0.52
C ILE A 25 -10.61 -10.97 -0.08
N MET A 26 -10.39 -11.10 -1.39
CA MET A 26 -9.36 -10.35 -2.10
C MET A 26 -9.55 -8.83 -1.95
N ALA A 27 -10.77 -8.33 -2.11
CA ALA A 27 -11.09 -6.91 -1.94
C ALA A 27 -10.80 -6.42 -0.51
N VAL A 28 -11.19 -7.19 0.51
CA VAL A 28 -10.90 -6.88 1.92
C VAL A 28 -9.40 -6.88 2.19
N SER A 29 -8.66 -7.87 1.67
CA SER A 29 -7.20 -7.93 1.84
C SER A 29 -6.49 -6.75 1.18
N ILE A 30 -6.89 -6.35 -0.04
CA ILE A 30 -6.33 -5.17 -0.72
C ILE A 30 -6.60 -3.92 0.10
N TYR A 31 -7.84 -3.74 0.59
CA TYR A 31 -8.20 -2.60 1.43
C TYR A 31 -7.33 -2.55 2.69
N GLN A 32 -7.17 -3.69 3.39
CA GLN A 32 -6.39 -3.76 4.61
C GLN A 32 -4.91 -3.42 4.36
N ILE A 33 -4.29 -3.95 3.31
CA ILE A 33 -2.89 -3.68 2.96
C ILE A 33 -2.70 -2.19 2.68
N LYS A 34 -3.58 -1.58 1.88
CA LYS A 34 -3.50 -0.16 1.56
C LYS A 34 -3.69 0.72 2.79
N ALA A 35 -4.73 0.44 3.61
CA ALA A 35 -4.98 1.19 4.83
C ALA A 35 -3.81 1.08 5.83
N SER A 36 -3.23 -0.11 6.02
CA SER A 36 -2.05 -0.27 6.87
C SER A 36 -0.81 0.40 6.28
N GLY A 37 -0.63 0.34 4.97
CA GLY A 37 0.50 0.96 4.28
C GLY A 37 0.45 2.49 4.36
N GLU A 38 -0.72 3.09 4.18
CA GLU A 38 -0.93 4.53 4.35
C GLU A 38 -0.60 4.98 5.79
N GLN A 39 -1.03 4.22 6.78
CA GLN A 39 -0.70 4.50 8.18
C GLN A 39 0.81 4.39 8.46
N GLU A 40 1.47 3.36 7.93
CA GLU A 40 2.92 3.17 8.07
C GLU A 40 3.70 4.32 7.41
N ILE A 41 3.27 4.75 6.22
CA ILE A 41 3.85 5.89 5.49
C ILE A 41 3.70 7.19 6.29
N GLN A 42 2.52 7.45 6.86
CA GLN A 42 2.30 8.66 7.67
C GLN A 42 3.15 8.66 8.92
N ASN A 43 3.22 7.53 9.63
CA ASN A 43 4.05 7.39 10.83
C ASN A 43 5.54 7.56 10.51
N LEU A 44 6.01 6.96 9.42
CA LEU A 44 7.39 7.11 8.96
C LEU A 44 7.70 8.57 8.62
N ARG A 45 6.83 9.24 7.85
CA ARG A 45 7.01 10.66 7.50
C ARG A 45 7.07 11.53 8.76
N PHE A 46 6.13 11.34 9.69
CA PHE A 46 6.07 12.09 10.94
C PHE A 46 7.35 11.89 11.76
N SER A 47 7.75 10.64 12.00
CA SER A 47 8.97 10.29 12.75
C SER A 47 10.21 10.88 12.08
N MET A 48 10.35 10.75 10.75
CA MET A 48 11.51 11.27 10.03
C MET A 48 11.61 12.79 10.13
N VAL A 49 10.48 13.52 10.01
CA VAL A 49 10.48 14.98 10.17
C VAL A 49 10.86 15.35 11.60
N GLU A 50 10.28 14.70 12.61
CA GLU A 50 10.59 14.95 14.02
C GLU A 50 12.08 14.68 14.34
N ASP A 51 12.61 13.53 13.91
CA ASP A 51 14.01 13.14 14.10
C ASP A 51 14.95 14.14 13.41
N LYS A 52 14.63 14.56 12.20
CA LYS A 52 15.44 15.54 11.47
C LYS A 52 15.37 16.93 12.11
N GLN A 53 14.20 17.36 12.58
CA GLN A 53 14.05 18.61 13.32
C GLN A 53 14.90 18.60 14.60
N ALA A 54 14.84 17.52 15.38
CA ALA A 54 15.68 17.34 16.57
C ALA A 54 17.17 17.39 16.20
N ALA A 55 17.58 16.67 15.15
CA ALA A 55 18.96 16.65 14.68
C ALA A 55 19.46 18.03 14.22
N LEU A 56 18.63 18.83 13.53
CA LEU A 56 18.99 20.20 13.13
C LEU A 56 19.20 21.10 14.35
N LYS A 57 18.33 21.00 15.35
CA LYS A 57 18.43 21.77 16.58
C LYS A 57 19.70 21.40 17.35
N ASP A 58 19.95 20.11 17.54
CA ASP A 58 21.14 19.62 18.24
C ASP A 58 22.42 20.00 17.49
N SER A 59 22.42 19.88 16.15
CA SER A 59 23.54 20.34 15.32
C SER A 59 23.81 21.83 15.51
N MET A 60 22.77 22.66 15.58
CA MET A 60 22.94 24.08 15.85
C MET A 60 23.42 24.39 17.27
N ASP A 61 22.97 23.65 18.28
CA ASP A 61 23.45 23.79 19.66
C ASP A 61 24.95 23.41 19.75
N ILE A 62 25.39 22.39 19.02
CA ILE A 62 26.81 22.02 18.88
C ILE A 62 27.60 23.13 18.17
N VAL A 63 27.11 23.64 17.03
CA VAL A 63 27.78 24.70 16.27
C VAL A 63 27.95 25.95 17.13
N LYS A 64 26.90 26.40 17.82
CA LYS A 64 26.96 27.56 18.73
C LYS A 64 27.97 27.35 19.85
N SER A 65 28.02 26.14 20.42
CA SER A 65 29.00 25.79 21.46
C SER A 65 30.43 25.81 20.92
N ALA A 66 30.65 25.28 19.71
CA ALA A 66 31.96 25.22 19.07
C ALA A 66 32.51 26.61 18.72
N VAL A 67 31.65 27.53 18.29
CA VAL A 67 32.07 28.90 17.94
C VAL A 67 32.07 29.89 19.11
N SER A 68 31.47 29.53 20.25
CA SER A 68 31.41 30.39 21.43
C SER A 68 32.78 30.93 21.91
N PRO A 69 33.87 30.14 21.93
CA PRO A 69 35.19 30.64 22.30
C PRO A 69 35.72 31.72 21.33
N ILE A 70 35.45 31.57 20.03
CA ILE A 70 35.85 32.55 19.00
C ILE A 70 35.07 33.86 19.21
N LEU A 71 33.76 33.76 19.47
CA LEU A 71 32.89 34.91 19.71
C LEU A 71 33.27 35.71 20.95
N LYS A 72 33.70 35.05 22.04
CA LYS A 72 34.14 35.74 23.25
C LYS A 72 35.36 36.65 23.02
N ASN A 73 36.21 36.31 22.06
CA ASN A 73 37.39 37.10 21.69
C ASN A 73 37.08 38.20 20.67
N TYR A 74 35.89 38.21 20.06
CA TYR A 74 35.59 38.99 18.86
C TYR A 74 35.48 40.52 19.01
N PRO A 75 35.28 41.17 20.18
CA PRO A 75 35.51 42.61 20.16
C PRO A 75 37.00 42.95 20.08
N GLN A 76 37.91 42.02 20.43
CA GLN A 76 39.33 42.31 20.68
C GLN A 76 40.26 41.93 19.52
N SER A 77 39.82 41.10 18.57
CA SER A 77 40.64 40.62 17.45
C SER A 77 39.86 40.72 16.13
N PRO A 78 40.35 41.52 15.16
CA PRO A 78 39.82 41.53 13.79
C PRO A 78 39.87 40.15 13.12
N GLU A 79 40.83 39.30 13.49
CA GLU A 79 41.05 37.96 12.94
C GLU A 79 39.95 36.97 13.36
N ALA A 80 39.33 37.16 14.54
CA ALA A 80 38.31 36.26 15.07
C ALA A 80 37.09 36.14 14.15
N LEU A 81 36.70 37.21 13.45
CA LEU A 81 35.59 37.15 12.49
C LEU A 81 35.92 36.31 11.27
N SER A 82 37.14 36.45 10.75
CA SER A 82 37.61 35.68 9.60
C SER A 82 37.66 34.20 9.97
N GLN A 83 38.23 33.88 11.14
CA GLN A 83 38.28 32.51 11.66
C GLN A 83 36.89 31.92 11.86
N LEU A 84 35.93 32.70 12.37
CA LEU A 84 34.54 32.26 12.52
C LEU A 84 33.92 31.91 11.17
N LYS A 85 34.03 32.81 10.17
CA LYS A 85 33.46 32.58 8.84
C LYS A 85 34.07 31.35 8.17
N GLU A 86 35.39 31.16 8.30
CA GLU A 86 36.09 29.97 7.80
C GLU A 86 35.60 28.70 8.49
N THR A 87 35.51 28.71 9.82
CA THR A 87 35.04 27.57 10.63
C THR A 87 33.62 27.18 10.22
N LEU A 88 32.69 28.14 10.12
CA LEU A 88 31.31 27.87 9.70
C LEU A 88 31.24 27.39 8.25
N SER A 89 32.06 27.96 7.35
CA SER A 89 32.12 27.57 5.94
C SER A 89 32.70 26.18 5.72
N ALA A 90 33.52 25.67 6.65
CA ALA A 90 34.11 24.34 6.57
C ALA A 90 33.15 23.22 7.02
N ILE A 91 32.05 23.53 7.72
CA ILE A 91 31.10 22.52 8.20
C ILE A 91 30.21 22.04 7.04
N ARG A 92 30.37 20.76 6.70
CA ARG A 92 29.60 20.04 5.66
C ARG A 92 29.17 18.67 6.15
N TYR A 93 28.03 18.20 5.67
CA TYR A 93 27.50 16.87 5.95
C TYR A 93 26.51 16.43 4.86
N GLY A 94 26.13 15.15 4.85
CA GLY A 94 25.14 14.62 3.92
C GLY A 94 25.54 14.82 2.46
N ASP A 95 26.72 14.30 2.08
CA ASP A 95 27.27 14.40 0.72
C ASP A 95 27.37 15.85 0.19
N GLU A 96 27.82 16.77 1.05
CA GLU A 96 28.03 18.20 0.77
C GLU A 96 26.77 19.07 0.64
N ASP A 97 25.56 18.48 0.66
CA ASP A 97 24.30 19.24 0.59
C ASP A 97 23.92 19.94 1.91
N GLY A 98 24.40 19.39 3.02
CA GLY A 98 24.26 19.95 4.36
C GLY A 98 25.36 20.95 4.67
N TYR A 99 24.98 22.17 5.04
CA TYR A 99 25.93 23.25 5.36
C TYR A 99 25.35 24.24 6.37
N ILE A 100 26.24 25.01 6.99
CA ILE A 100 25.87 26.15 7.83
C ILE A 100 25.80 27.41 6.97
N PHE A 101 24.72 28.16 7.10
CA PHE A 101 24.57 29.48 6.49
C PHE A 101 24.34 30.54 7.56
N ALA A 102 24.77 31.77 7.28
CA ALA A 102 24.59 32.89 8.18
C ALA A 102 24.33 34.18 7.40
N PHE A 103 23.39 34.98 7.91
CA PHE A 103 23.03 36.28 7.40
C PHE A 103 23.04 37.29 8.54
N THR A 104 23.40 38.53 8.26
CA THR A 104 23.11 39.62 9.20
C THR A 104 21.60 39.76 9.36
N PHE A 105 21.19 40.36 10.47
CA PHE A 105 19.80 40.65 10.73
C PHE A 105 19.14 41.65 9.76
N ASP A 106 19.93 42.32 8.94
CA ASP A 106 19.49 43.19 7.84
C ASP A 106 19.46 42.45 6.49
N GLY A 107 19.80 41.15 6.47
CA GLY A 107 19.72 40.26 5.32
C GLY A 107 20.98 40.17 4.46
N GLU A 108 22.11 40.75 4.89
CA GLU A 108 23.39 40.59 4.20
C GLU A 108 23.93 39.17 4.42
N THR A 109 24.31 38.50 3.34
CA THR A 109 24.85 37.13 3.39
C THR A 109 26.27 37.14 3.92
N THR A 110 26.54 36.39 4.98
CA THR A 110 27.84 36.38 5.64
C THR A 110 28.61 35.08 5.43
N VAL A 111 27.89 33.95 5.50
CA VAL A 111 28.42 32.60 5.26
C VAL A 111 27.38 31.87 4.43
N HIS A 112 27.74 31.42 3.23
CA HIS A 112 26.84 30.61 2.42
C HIS A 112 27.64 29.70 1.48
N PRO A 113 28.13 28.57 1.97
CA PRO A 113 29.20 27.89 1.27
C PRO A 113 28.69 26.92 0.18
N GLY A 114 27.38 26.63 0.14
CA GLY A 114 26.72 26.04 -1.02
C GLY A 114 26.53 27.01 -2.19
N GLN A 115 26.62 28.33 -1.95
CA GLN A 115 26.56 29.37 -2.98
C GLN A 115 27.45 30.56 -2.59
N PRO A 116 28.79 30.41 -2.63
CA PRO A 116 29.73 31.42 -2.15
C PRO A 116 29.58 32.78 -2.83
N GLN A 117 29.06 32.81 -4.06
CA GLN A 117 28.77 34.03 -4.81
C GLN A 117 27.76 34.96 -4.14
N LEU A 118 26.95 34.45 -3.19
CA LEU A 118 25.97 35.25 -2.45
C LEU A 118 26.60 36.09 -1.33
N VAL A 119 27.81 35.74 -0.86
CA VAL A 119 28.44 36.43 0.27
C VAL A 119 28.64 37.92 -0.04
N GLY A 120 28.19 38.78 0.87
CA GLY A 120 28.17 40.24 0.73
C GLY A 120 26.92 40.81 0.02
N GLN A 121 26.05 39.96 -0.52
CA GLN A 121 24.79 40.40 -1.12
C GLN A 121 23.68 40.46 -0.06
N ASN A 122 22.83 41.48 -0.16
CA ASN A 122 21.62 41.57 0.65
C ASN A 122 20.48 40.78 -0.01
N MET A 123 19.98 39.78 0.72
CA MET A 123 18.99 38.82 0.25
C MET A 123 17.65 38.96 0.98
N ILE A 124 17.41 40.07 1.70
CA ILE A 124 16.22 40.24 2.55
C ILE A 124 14.90 40.17 1.77
N ASP A 125 14.90 40.62 0.52
CA ASP A 125 13.75 40.62 -0.39
C ASP A 125 13.72 39.44 -1.36
N MET A 126 14.70 38.53 -1.26
CA MET A 126 14.73 37.32 -2.06
C MET A 126 13.50 36.46 -1.75
N GLN A 127 12.88 35.99 -2.81
CA GLN A 127 11.76 35.06 -2.76
C GLN A 127 12.15 33.75 -3.42
N ASP A 128 11.71 32.64 -2.81
CA ASP A 128 11.80 31.34 -3.45
C ASP A 128 10.74 31.19 -4.56
N SER A 129 10.77 30.05 -5.25
CA SER A 129 9.80 29.68 -6.28
C SER A 129 8.32 29.71 -5.84
N ASN A 130 8.04 29.69 -4.53
CA ASN A 130 6.69 29.78 -3.96
C ASN A 130 6.32 31.19 -3.45
N GLY A 131 7.21 32.18 -3.62
CA GLY A 131 7.00 33.55 -3.16
C GLY A 131 7.33 33.77 -1.68
N THR A 132 7.93 32.80 -1.00
CA THR A 132 8.33 32.93 0.40
C THR A 132 9.54 33.86 0.50
N LYS A 133 9.46 34.91 1.32
CA LYS A 133 10.62 35.75 1.66
C LYS A 133 11.56 35.01 2.60
N VAL A 134 12.36 34.08 2.06
CA VAL A 134 13.12 33.08 2.80
C VAL A 134 13.97 33.69 3.92
N ILE A 135 14.79 34.68 3.58
CA ILE A 135 15.74 35.27 4.52
C ILE A 135 15.02 36.06 5.62
N ALA A 136 13.96 36.78 5.27
CA ALA A 136 13.15 37.52 6.23
C ALA A 136 12.46 36.58 7.25
N GLU A 137 11.88 35.46 6.80
CA GLU A 137 11.24 34.50 7.70
C GLU A 137 12.26 33.77 8.58
N LEU A 138 13.43 33.38 8.05
CA LEU A 138 14.51 32.79 8.85
C LEU A 138 15.03 33.76 9.92
N ILE A 139 15.25 35.03 9.58
CA ILE A 139 15.67 36.06 10.55
C ILE A 139 14.58 36.26 11.62
N LYS A 140 13.31 36.28 11.23
CA LYS A 140 12.18 36.44 12.15
C LYS A 140 12.12 35.31 13.18
N VAL A 141 12.23 34.04 12.77
CA VAL A 141 12.24 32.92 13.74
C VAL A 141 13.51 32.92 14.60
N ALA A 142 14.66 33.28 14.02
CA ALA A 142 15.92 33.37 14.76
C ALA A 142 15.87 34.42 15.88
N ARG A 143 15.29 35.60 15.59
CA ARG A 143 15.08 36.67 16.58
C ARG A 143 14.13 36.27 17.72
N ASN A 144 13.24 35.32 17.48
CA ASN A 144 12.27 34.82 18.47
C ASN A 144 12.78 33.63 19.30
N GLY A 145 14.10 33.40 19.34
CA GLY A 145 14.72 32.32 20.12
C GLY A 145 15.04 31.05 19.30
N GLY A 146 14.67 31.05 18.02
CA GLY A 146 14.95 29.98 17.08
C GLY A 146 13.69 29.27 16.61
N GLY A 147 13.73 28.71 15.40
CA GLY A 147 12.59 28.02 14.83
C GLY A 147 12.87 27.41 13.46
N PHE A 148 11.89 26.65 12.97
CA PHE A 148 11.95 25.99 11.68
C PHE A 148 11.25 26.80 10.59
N VAL A 149 11.81 26.80 9.39
CA VAL A 149 11.19 27.38 8.19
C VAL A 149 11.38 26.41 7.04
N GLU A 150 10.28 26.12 6.35
CA GLU A 150 10.29 25.36 5.09
C GLU A 150 10.22 26.33 3.92
N TYR A 151 11.09 26.14 2.93
CA TYR A 151 11.24 27.00 1.76
C TYR A 151 11.94 26.24 0.64
N HIS A 152 11.96 26.79 -0.57
CA HIS A 152 12.71 26.19 -1.68
C HIS A 152 14.09 26.84 -1.79
N TRP A 153 15.12 26.01 -1.98
CA TRP A 153 16.49 26.48 -2.12
C TRP A 153 17.31 25.56 -3.01
N HIS A 154 18.37 26.13 -3.58
CA HIS A 154 19.31 25.42 -4.44
C HIS A 154 20.05 24.28 -3.70
N LYS A 155 19.88 23.04 -4.15
CA LYS A 155 20.59 21.84 -3.67
C LYS A 155 21.88 21.62 -4.47
N PRO A 156 23.08 21.75 -3.86
CA PRO A 156 24.35 21.69 -4.57
C PRO A 156 24.59 20.42 -5.41
N SER A 157 24.17 19.25 -4.92
CA SER A 157 24.45 17.96 -5.58
C SER A 157 23.71 17.76 -6.91
N VAL A 158 22.55 18.40 -7.09
CA VAL A 158 21.67 18.24 -8.26
C VAL A 158 21.50 19.53 -9.07
N ASP A 159 22.06 20.65 -8.60
CA ASP A 159 21.99 21.97 -9.25
C ASP A 159 20.55 22.49 -9.48
N GLU A 160 19.60 22.06 -8.63
CA GLU A 160 18.17 22.39 -8.74
C GLU A 160 17.62 23.02 -7.45
N GLU A 161 16.52 23.77 -7.57
CA GLU A 161 15.80 24.35 -6.42
C GLU A 161 14.82 23.31 -5.87
N LEU A 162 15.02 22.89 -4.61
CA LEU A 162 14.22 21.85 -3.96
C LEU A 162 13.69 22.31 -2.59
N PRO A 163 12.59 21.72 -2.09
CA PRO A 163 12.09 22.01 -0.76
C PRO A 163 13.12 21.66 0.31
N LYS A 164 13.35 22.58 1.24
CA LYS A 164 14.31 22.52 2.33
C LYS A 164 13.64 22.93 3.63
N LEU A 165 13.85 22.16 4.68
CA LEU A 165 13.49 22.55 6.05
C LEU A 165 14.77 22.91 6.79
N SER A 166 14.82 24.14 7.30
CA SER A 166 15.96 24.62 8.08
C SER A 166 15.55 25.06 9.47
N TYR A 167 16.44 24.84 10.42
CA TYR A 167 16.38 25.46 11.74
C TYR A 167 17.28 26.70 11.73
N ALA A 168 16.74 27.84 12.14
CA ALA A 168 17.46 29.10 12.27
C ALA A 168 17.42 29.59 13.71
N THR A 169 18.53 30.14 14.18
CA THR A 169 18.68 30.71 15.52
C THR A 169 19.60 31.94 15.47
N ALA A 170 19.56 32.75 16.52
CA ALA A 170 20.35 33.97 16.61
C ALA A 170 21.76 33.71 17.20
N LEU A 171 22.73 34.43 16.65
CA LEU A 171 24.01 34.81 17.26
C LEU A 171 23.95 36.30 17.58
N HIS A 172 23.42 36.62 18.76
CA HIS A 172 23.09 38.00 19.14
C HIS A 172 24.31 38.91 19.22
N GLU A 173 25.47 38.37 19.58
CA GLU A 173 26.75 39.09 19.69
C GLU A 173 27.18 39.72 18.36
N LEU A 174 26.76 39.14 17.25
CA LEU A 174 27.07 39.59 15.89
C LEU A 174 25.88 40.27 15.19
N GLY A 175 24.69 40.17 15.78
CA GLY A 175 23.46 40.50 15.07
C GLY A 175 23.23 39.61 13.84
N TRP A 176 23.59 38.32 13.92
CA TRP A 176 23.44 37.36 12.83
C TRP A 176 22.34 36.35 13.12
N MET A 177 21.65 35.93 12.06
CA MET A 177 20.95 34.67 12.00
C MET A 177 21.91 33.61 11.45
N ILE A 178 21.92 32.45 12.09
CA ILE A 178 22.66 31.26 11.67
C ILE A 178 21.66 30.11 11.54
N GLY A 179 21.83 29.29 10.52
CA GLY A 179 20.96 28.14 10.33
C GLY A 179 21.60 27.02 9.55
N THR A 180 20.89 25.90 9.57
CA THR A 180 21.23 24.69 8.82
C THR A 180 19.97 23.91 8.54
N GLY A 181 20.00 23.02 7.55
CA GLY A 181 18.79 22.36 7.07
C GLY A 181 19.06 21.07 6.31
N PHE A 182 17.97 20.38 5.95
CA PHE A 182 17.96 19.22 5.07
C PHE A 182 16.91 19.41 3.98
N TYR A 183 17.11 18.76 2.83
CA TYR A 183 16.14 18.79 1.73
C TYR A 183 15.09 17.69 1.93
N ILE A 184 13.83 18.01 1.64
CA ILE A 184 12.68 17.13 1.90
C ILE A 184 12.68 15.91 0.97
N ASP A 185 13.32 16.00 -0.18
CA ASP A 185 13.41 14.90 -1.16
C ASP A 185 14.07 13.64 -0.57
N ASP A 186 14.97 13.79 0.41
CA ASP A 186 15.55 12.67 1.16
C ASP A 186 14.45 11.87 1.90
N ILE A 187 13.46 12.56 2.48
CA ILE A 187 12.30 11.94 3.14
C ILE A 187 11.41 11.30 2.07
N ASP A 188 11.10 12.03 0.99
CA ASP A 188 10.23 11.54 -0.07
C ASP A 188 10.79 10.29 -0.76
N SER A 189 12.12 10.18 -0.91
CA SER A 189 12.78 8.96 -1.43
C SER A 189 12.50 7.72 -0.56
N SER A 190 12.52 7.89 0.76
CA SER A 190 12.23 6.82 1.72
C SER A 190 10.75 6.45 1.71
N ILE A 191 9.87 7.44 1.59
CA ILE A 191 8.42 7.23 1.44
C ILE A 191 8.09 6.51 0.14
N ASN A 192 8.70 6.91 -0.99
CA ASN A 192 8.49 6.29 -2.31
C ASN A 192 8.92 4.82 -2.32
N LYS A 193 10.00 4.49 -1.60
CA LYS A 193 10.43 3.10 -1.43
C LYS A 193 9.39 2.28 -0.67
N LEU A 194 8.87 2.80 0.44
CA LEU A 194 7.83 2.13 1.22
C LEU A 194 6.52 1.98 0.41
N GLN A 195 6.12 3.01 -0.34
CA GLN A 195 4.98 2.97 -1.25
C GLN A 195 5.13 1.85 -2.28
N SER A 196 6.33 1.72 -2.87
CA SER A 196 6.64 0.64 -3.81
C SER A 196 6.55 -0.73 -3.16
N GLU A 197 6.94 -0.87 -1.89
CA GLU A 197 6.78 -2.12 -1.14
C GLU A 197 5.30 -2.46 -0.88
N VAL A 198 4.46 -1.47 -0.59
CA VAL A 198 3.00 -1.63 -0.45
C VAL A 198 2.39 -2.10 -1.76
N ASP A 199 2.73 -1.47 -2.88
CA ASP A 199 2.21 -1.83 -4.20
C ASP A 199 2.63 -3.26 -4.61
N ASN A 200 3.88 -3.62 -4.35
CA ASN A 200 4.38 -4.99 -4.55
C ASN A 200 3.65 -6.02 -3.67
N LYS A 201 3.32 -5.67 -2.42
CA LYS A 201 2.51 -6.54 -1.53
C LYS A 201 1.10 -6.74 -2.09
N VAL A 202 0.49 -5.69 -2.66
CA VAL A 202 -0.82 -5.77 -3.31
C VAL A 202 -0.75 -6.70 -4.54
N GLU A 203 0.22 -6.51 -5.43
CA GLU A 203 0.38 -7.35 -6.63
C GLU A 203 0.55 -8.83 -6.28
N LYS A 204 1.45 -9.13 -5.34
CA LYS A 204 1.68 -10.51 -4.87
C LYS A 204 0.42 -11.12 -4.27
N THR A 205 -0.32 -10.34 -3.46
CA THR A 205 -1.59 -10.80 -2.87
C THR A 205 -2.62 -11.12 -3.94
N VAL A 206 -2.75 -10.27 -4.96
CA VAL A 206 -3.67 -10.51 -6.08
C VAL A 206 -3.29 -11.78 -6.84
N LEU A 207 -2.02 -11.96 -7.21
CA LEU A 207 -1.56 -13.15 -7.92
C LEU A 207 -1.77 -14.43 -7.10
N LEU A 208 -1.47 -14.40 -5.81
CA LEU A 208 -1.71 -15.52 -4.90
C LEU A 208 -3.20 -15.83 -4.73
N SER A 209 -4.05 -14.81 -4.54
CA SER A 209 -5.50 -14.98 -4.41
C SER A 209 -6.11 -15.56 -5.69
N LEU A 210 -5.67 -15.12 -6.88
CA LEU A 210 -6.10 -15.70 -8.15
C LEU A 210 -5.63 -17.15 -8.30
N GLY A 211 -4.37 -17.45 -7.95
CA GLY A 211 -3.83 -18.81 -7.99
C GLY A 211 -4.59 -19.77 -7.06
N ILE A 212 -4.80 -19.37 -5.81
CA ILE A 212 -5.58 -20.15 -4.83
C ILE A 212 -7.03 -20.30 -5.30
N GLY A 213 -7.65 -19.21 -5.77
CA GLY A 213 -9.00 -19.23 -6.31
C GLY A 213 -9.15 -20.21 -7.47
N LEU A 214 -8.18 -20.24 -8.39
CA LEU A 214 -8.16 -21.18 -9.52
C LEU A 214 -8.04 -22.64 -9.06
N VAL A 215 -7.14 -22.92 -8.10
CA VAL A 215 -6.97 -24.27 -7.54
C VAL A 215 -8.25 -24.74 -6.86
N ILE A 216 -8.86 -23.90 -6.02
CA ILE A 216 -10.12 -24.24 -5.33
C ILE A 216 -11.23 -24.47 -6.37
N LEU A 217 -11.30 -23.65 -7.42
CA LEU A 217 -12.28 -23.81 -8.49
C LEU A 217 -12.14 -25.15 -9.21
N ILE A 218 -10.91 -25.56 -9.58
CA ILE A 218 -10.65 -26.84 -10.24
C ILE A 218 -11.05 -28.02 -9.34
N VAL A 219 -10.67 -27.96 -8.05
CA VAL A 219 -11.04 -28.99 -7.06
C VAL A 219 -12.56 -29.06 -6.91
N MET A 220 -13.23 -27.92 -6.78
CA MET A 220 -14.70 -27.84 -6.67
C MET A 220 -15.41 -28.40 -7.90
N ILE A 221 -14.95 -28.07 -9.11
CA ILE A 221 -15.53 -28.61 -10.35
C ILE A 221 -15.38 -30.13 -10.38
N THR A 222 -14.21 -30.64 -10.02
CA THR A 222 -13.92 -32.07 -10.00
C THR A 222 -14.83 -32.81 -9.02
N ILE A 223 -14.95 -32.30 -7.79
CA ILE A 223 -15.82 -32.85 -6.75
C ILE A 223 -17.29 -32.78 -7.19
N ASN A 224 -17.76 -31.64 -7.70
CA ASN A 224 -19.14 -31.49 -8.17
C ASN A 224 -19.48 -32.47 -9.29
N LEU A 225 -18.60 -32.63 -10.28
CA LEU A 225 -18.82 -33.58 -11.37
C LEU A 225 -18.84 -35.02 -10.87
N TRP A 226 -17.97 -35.37 -9.93
CA TRP A 226 -17.93 -36.70 -9.32
C TRP A 226 -19.20 -36.98 -8.51
N VAL A 227 -19.60 -36.07 -7.62
CA VAL A 227 -20.83 -36.18 -6.81
C VAL A 227 -22.06 -36.23 -7.72
N ALA A 228 -22.26 -35.24 -8.59
CA ALA A 228 -23.44 -35.16 -9.45
C ALA A 228 -23.59 -36.39 -10.34
N ASN A 229 -22.48 -36.95 -10.83
CA ASN A 229 -22.53 -38.17 -11.63
C ASN A 229 -22.95 -39.40 -10.80
N ARG A 230 -22.40 -39.55 -9.60
CA ARG A 230 -22.61 -40.71 -8.73
C ARG A 230 -23.97 -40.69 -8.03
N THR A 231 -24.40 -39.55 -7.52
CA THR A 231 -25.60 -39.45 -6.67
C THR A 231 -26.87 -39.11 -7.45
N MET A 232 -26.77 -38.37 -8.55
CA MET A 232 -27.96 -37.93 -9.30
C MET A 232 -28.04 -38.57 -10.69
N VAL A 233 -27.04 -38.33 -11.54
CA VAL A 233 -27.18 -38.64 -12.98
C VAL A 233 -27.28 -40.14 -13.24
N ARG A 234 -26.42 -40.97 -12.63
CA ARG A 234 -26.44 -42.41 -12.87
C ARG A 234 -27.75 -43.07 -12.39
N PRO A 235 -28.21 -42.86 -11.14
CA PRO A 235 -29.51 -43.37 -10.69
C PRO A 235 -30.70 -42.94 -11.57
N ILE A 236 -30.77 -41.67 -11.97
CA ILE A 236 -31.85 -41.17 -12.83
C ILE A 236 -31.83 -41.86 -14.20
N LEU A 237 -30.64 -42.07 -14.78
CA LEU A 237 -30.51 -42.78 -16.07
C LEU A 237 -30.92 -44.24 -15.94
N GLU A 238 -30.54 -44.92 -14.86
CA GLU A 238 -30.95 -46.31 -14.59
C GLU A 238 -32.48 -46.40 -14.45
N LEU A 239 -33.12 -45.50 -13.70
CA LEU A 239 -34.59 -45.42 -13.60
C LEU A 239 -35.27 -45.10 -14.93
N SER A 240 -34.73 -44.17 -15.70
CA SER A 240 -35.25 -43.81 -17.02
C SER A 240 -35.19 -44.99 -17.99
N GLU A 241 -34.11 -45.78 -17.93
CA GLU A 241 -33.96 -46.97 -18.78
C GLU A 241 -34.92 -48.08 -18.34
N SER A 242 -35.07 -48.32 -17.03
CA SER A 242 -36.06 -49.28 -16.52
C SER A 242 -37.49 -48.91 -16.97
N ALA A 243 -37.86 -47.64 -16.89
CA ALA A 243 -39.15 -47.16 -17.38
C ALA A 243 -39.31 -47.37 -18.90
N ARG A 244 -38.25 -47.19 -19.69
CA ARG A 244 -38.24 -47.45 -21.14
C ARG A 244 -38.38 -48.95 -21.45
N GLN A 245 -37.71 -49.83 -20.72
CA GLN A 245 -37.88 -51.29 -20.91
C GLN A 245 -39.30 -51.73 -20.58
N MET A 246 -39.90 -51.17 -19.53
CA MET A 246 -41.30 -51.43 -19.16
C MET A 246 -42.28 -51.03 -20.28
N SER A 247 -42.07 -49.88 -20.94
CA SER A 247 -42.95 -49.46 -22.04
C SER A 247 -42.83 -50.36 -23.28
N LEU A 248 -41.69 -51.05 -23.44
CA LEU A 248 -41.47 -52.06 -24.48
C LEU A 248 -41.97 -53.46 -24.07
N GLY A 249 -42.66 -53.59 -22.93
CA GLY A 249 -43.20 -54.86 -22.42
C GLY A 249 -42.19 -55.76 -21.69
N LYS A 250 -40.94 -55.29 -21.51
CA LYS A 250 -39.90 -56.02 -20.76
C LYS A 250 -39.92 -55.58 -19.31
N MET A 251 -40.69 -56.27 -18.48
CA MET A 251 -40.92 -55.89 -17.09
C MET A 251 -40.15 -56.76 -16.09
N ASP A 252 -39.38 -57.75 -16.51
CA ASP A 252 -38.78 -58.74 -15.61
C ASP A 252 -37.46 -58.33 -14.96
N GLU A 253 -36.90 -57.18 -15.36
CA GLU A 253 -35.70 -56.63 -14.74
C GLU A 253 -35.99 -55.94 -13.41
N GLU A 254 -35.15 -56.19 -12.41
CA GLU A 254 -35.23 -55.55 -11.09
C GLU A 254 -34.58 -54.16 -11.12
N ILE A 255 -35.25 -53.18 -10.52
CA ILE A 255 -34.73 -51.82 -10.37
C ILE A 255 -33.70 -51.81 -9.23
N LYS A 256 -32.41 -51.64 -9.56
CA LYS A 256 -31.28 -51.73 -8.61
C LYS A 256 -30.85 -50.40 -7.98
N VAL A 257 -31.69 -49.37 -8.08
CA VAL A 257 -31.37 -48.04 -7.56
C VAL A 257 -31.63 -48.02 -6.05
N ASN A 258 -30.55 -47.96 -5.27
CA ASN A 258 -30.61 -47.82 -3.82
C ASN A 258 -30.21 -46.39 -3.44
N SER A 259 -31.20 -45.57 -3.09
CA SER A 259 -31.02 -44.22 -2.59
C SER A 259 -32.01 -43.94 -1.46
N SER A 260 -31.67 -43.02 -0.56
CA SER A 260 -32.51 -42.63 0.58
C SER A 260 -33.02 -41.19 0.47
N ASP A 261 -32.82 -40.56 -0.68
CA ASP A 261 -33.31 -39.23 -1.04
C ASP A 261 -34.51 -39.31 -2.01
N GLU A 262 -34.89 -38.19 -2.63
CA GLU A 262 -36.00 -38.12 -3.58
C GLU A 262 -35.83 -39.06 -4.79
N ILE A 263 -34.59 -39.47 -5.12
CA ILE A 263 -34.34 -40.47 -6.16
C ILE A 263 -34.77 -41.86 -5.70
N GLY A 264 -34.62 -42.16 -4.41
CA GLY A 264 -35.11 -43.40 -3.80
C GLY A 264 -36.64 -43.46 -3.82
N GLU A 265 -37.31 -42.37 -3.45
CA GLU A 265 -38.77 -42.26 -3.52
C GLU A 265 -39.28 -42.48 -4.96
N LEU A 266 -38.58 -41.92 -5.95
CA LEU A 266 -38.87 -42.14 -7.37
C LEU A 266 -38.65 -43.60 -7.79
N ALA A 267 -37.55 -44.22 -7.34
CA ALA A 267 -37.27 -45.63 -7.62
C ALA A 267 -38.38 -46.54 -7.10
N ASP A 268 -38.84 -46.30 -5.86
CA ASP A 268 -39.94 -47.01 -5.23
C ASP A 268 -41.27 -46.81 -5.98
N ALA A 269 -41.55 -45.59 -6.41
CA ALA A 269 -42.75 -45.29 -7.20
C ALA A 269 -42.75 -46.05 -8.55
N ILE A 270 -41.61 -46.07 -9.25
CA ILE A 270 -41.47 -46.81 -10.52
C ILE A 270 -41.58 -48.33 -10.27
N SER A 271 -41.00 -48.85 -9.19
CA SER A 271 -41.11 -50.26 -8.79
C SER A 271 -42.55 -50.69 -8.51
N ARG A 272 -43.33 -49.86 -7.80
CA ARG A 272 -44.78 -50.09 -7.60
C ARG A 272 -45.55 -50.09 -8.92
N MET A 273 -45.24 -49.16 -9.83
CA MET A 273 -45.84 -49.11 -11.17
C MET A 273 -45.53 -50.36 -11.99
N GLN A 274 -44.29 -50.85 -11.97
CA GLN A 274 -43.86 -52.07 -12.64
C GLN A 274 -44.65 -53.29 -12.17
N LYS A 275 -44.81 -53.45 -10.85
CA LYS A 275 -45.62 -54.53 -10.26
C LYS A 275 -47.08 -54.46 -10.72
N SER A 276 -47.67 -53.26 -10.71
CA SER A 276 -49.05 -53.04 -11.15
C SER A 276 -49.25 -53.41 -12.63
N LEU A 277 -48.37 -52.92 -13.51
CA LEU A 277 -48.43 -53.21 -14.95
C LEU A 277 -48.28 -54.71 -15.25
N LYS A 278 -47.37 -55.42 -14.56
CA LYS A 278 -47.26 -56.89 -14.70
C LYS A 278 -48.57 -57.60 -14.39
N VAL A 279 -49.26 -57.20 -13.32
CA VAL A 279 -50.55 -57.79 -12.94
C VAL A 279 -51.60 -57.55 -14.02
N VAL A 280 -51.67 -56.33 -14.56
CA VAL A 280 -52.61 -55.98 -15.64
C VAL A 280 -52.32 -56.79 -16.91
N PHE A 281 -51.06 -56.84 -17.37
CA PHE A 281 -50.66 -57.62 -18.55
C PHE A 281 -50.95 -59.12 -18.39
N LYS A 282 -50.69 -59.69 -17.20
CA LYS A 282 -51.00 -61.10 -16.90
C LYS A 282 -52.50 -61.39 -17.00
N LYS A 283 -53.35 -60.49 -16.46
CA LYS A 283 -54.81 -60.61 -16.56
C LYS A 283 -55.31 -60.53 -18.00
N LEU A 284 -54.75 -59.64 -18.82
CA LEU A 284 -55.11 -59.53 -20.24
C LEU A 284 -54.74 -60.78 -21.03
N ARG A 285 -53.58 -61.37 -20.76
CA ARG A 285 -53.11 -62.60 -21.44
C ARG A 285 -53.88 -63.87 -21.05
N GLN A 286 -54.58 -63.88 -19.91
CA GLN A 286 -55.44 -64.98 -19.48
C GLN A 286 -56.88 -64.89 -20.00
N LYS A 287 -57.27 -63.73 -20.57
CA LYS A 287 -58.64 -63.45 -21.04
C LYS A 287 -58.80 -63.64 -22.56
N ASN A 288 -57.69 -63.88 -23.26
CA ASN A 288 -57.59 -64.34 -24.65
C ASN A 288 -57.09 -65.78 -24.65
#